data_AF-A0A353VEN0-F1
#
_entry.id   AF-A0A353VEN0-F1
#
_cell.length_a   1.000
_cell.length_b   1.000
_cell.length_c   1.000
_cell.angle_alpha   90.00
_cell.angle_beta   90.00
_cell.angle_gamma   90.00
#
_symmetry.space_group_name_H-M   'P 1'
#
loop_
_entity.id
_entity.type
_entity.pdbx_description
1 polymer ?
#
loop_
_entity_poly.entity_id
_entity_poly.type
_entity_poly.pdbx_seq_one_letter_code
_entity_poly.pdbx_strand_id
1 'polypeptide(L)'
;MRSRWQLSLAVFVSSALLFAVSPTAEGDLFDDCSRGSQKACQEIERQAQKNKPALERLGRRSEAFRTQVQRLGLQSGGAPDLRKAYGLVLRDYLASDAVMPSHVQTMPEEKLVSACAGQFHEFWIGQRKEWPKAQTGEPDWATIYMQILDHYFRFCRHQVR
;
A
#
# COMPACT_ATOMS: atom_id res chain seq x y z
N MET A 1 15.84 -24.96 9.69
CA MET A 1 14.49 -25.24 9.15
C MET A 1 13.68 -23.95 9.23
N ARG A 2 13.56 -23.21 8.11
CA ARG A 2 12.79 -21.96 8.07
C ARG A 2 11.32 -22.31 7.82
N SER A 3 10.46 -21.86 8.72
CA SER A 3 9.03 -22.18 8.77
C SER A 3 8.30 -21.68 7.50
N ARG A 4 7.46 -22.54 6.90
CA ARG A 4 6.59 -22.26 5.72
C ARG A 4 5.74 -20.98 5.86
N TRP A 5 5.62 -20.44 7.08
CA TRP A 5 4.88 -19.23 7.40
C TRP A 5 5.63 -17.91 7.14
N GLN A 6 6.97 -17.94 7.00
CA GLN A 6 7.75 -16.74 6.63
C GLN A 6 7.60 -16.36 5.14
N LEU A 7 7.12 -17.28 4.30
CA LEU A 7 6.91 -17.04 2.88
C LEU A 7 5.59 -16.30 2.59
N SER A 8 4.57 -16.45 3.44
CA SER A 8 3.25 -15.83 3.18
C SER A 8 3.23 -14.33 3.44
N LEU A 9 3.95 -13.84 4.45
CA LEU A 9 4.13 -12.40 4.68
C LEU A 9 5.08 -11.80 3.65
N ALA A 10 6.15 -12.50 3.26
CA ALA A 10 7.05 -12.03 2.23
C ALA A 10 6.34 -11.87 0.87
N VAL A 11 5.41 -12.76 0.50
CA VAL A 11 4.68 -12.68 -0.78
C VAL A 11 3.57 -11.62 -0.77
N PHE A 12 2.83 -11.43 0.33
CA PHE A 12 1.79 -10.39 0.40
C PHE A 12 2.35 -8.98 0.61
N VAL A 13 3.41 -8.85 1.41
CA VAL A 13 4.16 -7.60 1.55
C VAL A 13 4.92 -7.30 0.26
N SER A 14 5.32 -8.31 -0.52
CA SER A 14 5.86 -8.11 -1.88
C SER A 14 4.83 -7.52 -2.83
N SER A 15 3.58 -7.99 -2.84
CA SER A 15 2.57 -7.45 -3.77
C SER A 15 2.35 -5.95 -3.54
N ALA A 16 2.01 -5.51 -2.33
CA ALA A 16 1.74 -4.08 -2.07
C ALA A 16 3.00 -3.19 -2.10
N LEU A 17 4.18 -3.73 -1.75
CA LEU A 17 5.43 -2.97 -1.82
C LEU A 17 5.92 -2.77 -3.24
N LEU A 18 5.75 -3.74 -4.14
CA LEU A 18 6.26 -3.68 -5.52
C LEU A 18 5.47 -2.73 -6.42
N PHE A 19 4.18 -2.48 -6.16
CA PHE A 19 3.40 -1.48 -6.89
C PHE A 19 3.77 -0.03 -6.52
N ALA A 20 4.48 0.17 -5.41
CA ALA A 20 5.03 1.48 -5.07
C ALA A 20 6.19 1.88 -5.99
N VAL A 21 6.60 1.02 -6.95
CA VAL A 21 7.95 1.02 -7.50
C VAL A 21 8.06 1.29 -8.99
N SER A 22 7.15 0.80 -9.84
CA SER A 22 7.31 0.89 -11.29
C SER A 22 5.98 1.11 -12.03
N PRO A 23 5.37 2.31 -11.93
CA PRO A 23 3.98 2.59 -12.31
C PRO A 23 3.60 2.47 -13.80
N THR A 24 4.47 1.96 -14.67
CA THR A 24 4.25 1.96 -16.13
C THR A 24 3.93 0.60 -16.74
N ALA A 25 3.80 -0.51 -15.98
CA ALA A 25 3.52 -1.83 -16.59
C ALA A 25 2.79 -2.89 -15.71
N GLU A 26 2.19 -2.52 -14.57
CA GLU A 26 2.14 -3.47 -13.44
C GLU A 26 0.83 -4.22 -13.15
N GLY A 27 -0.33 -3.87 -13.73
CA GLY A 27 -1.53 -4.70 -13.55
C GLY A 27 -1.35 -6.09 -14.16
N ASP A 28 -0.93 -6.11 -15.43
CA ASP A 28 -0.81 -7.32 -16.23
C ASP A 28 0.33 -8.23 -15.77
N LEU A 29 1.47 -7.67 -15.33
CA LEU A 29 2.61 -8.47 -14.85
C LEU A 29 2.28 -9.27 -13.59
N PHE A 30 1.54 -8.68 -12.65
CA PHE A 30 1.12 -9.39 -11.44
C PHE A 30 0.06 -10.44 -11.74
N ASP A 31 -0.93 -10.09 -12.56
CA ASP A 31 -1.97 -11.03 -12.96
C ASP A 31 -1.35 -12.21 -13.76
N ASP A 32 -0.39 -11.94 -14.64
CA ASP A 32 0.37 -12.95 -15.37
C ASP A 32 1.21 -13.84 -14.46
N CYS A 33 1.92 -13.24 -13.49
CA CYS A 33 2.67 -14.02 -12.50
C CYS A 33 1.72 -14.91 -11.67
N SER A 34 0.57 -14.39 -11.25
CA SER A 34 -0.45 -15.15 -10.51
C SER A 34 -1.04 -16.30 -11.33
N ARG A 35 -1.09 -16.14 -12.66
CA ARG A 35 -1.48 -17.16 -13.64
C ARG A 35 -0.35 -18.14 -14.00
N GLY A 36 0.82 -18.02 -13.37
CA GLY A 36 1.95 -18.94 -13.52
C GLY A 36 3.03 -18.51 -14.52
N SER A 37 3.01 -17.26 -15.01
CA SER A 37 4.06 -16.76 -15.90
C SER A 37 5.38 -16.55 -15.14
N GLN A 38 6.31 -17.48 -15.30
CA GLN A 38 7.63 -17.39 -14.68
C GLN A 38 8.40 -16.13 -15.11
N LYS A 39 8.26 -15.71 -16.37
CA LYS A 39 8.88 -14.48 -16.88
C LYS A 39 8.36 -13.24 -16.16
N ALA A 40 7.05 -13.17 -15.92
CA ALA A 40 6.45 -12.06 -15.20
C ALA A 40 6.90 -12.04 -13.74
N CYS A 41 6.93 -13.21 -13.07
CA CYS A 41 7.42 -13.30 -11.70
C CYS A 41 8.90 -12.90 -11.57
N GLN A 42 9.77 -13.33 -12.50
CA GLN A 42 11.18 -12.93 -12.51
C GLN A 42 11.36 -11.43 -12.74
N GLU A 43 10.54 -10.82 -13.58
CA GLU A 43 10.57 -9.38 -13.80
C GLU A 43 10.15 -8.61 -12.54
N ILE A 44 9.12 -9.09 -11.83
CA ILE A 44 8.72 -8.55 -10.53
C ILE A 44 9.89 -8.65 -9.53
N GLU A 45 10.52 -9.81 -9.39
CA GLU A 45 11.67 -10.00 -8.51
C GLU A 45 12.84 -9.07 -8.85
N ARG A 46 13.13 -8.91 -10.14
CA ARG A 46 14.18 -8.01 -10.63
C ARG A 46 13.88 -6.56 -10.24
N GLN A 47 12.63 -6.12 -10.37
CA GLN A 47 12.21 -4.79 -9.97
C GLN A 47 12.25 -4.59 -8.45
N ALA A 48 11.85 -5.59 -7.66
CA ALA A 48 12.02 -5.57 -6.21
C ALA A 48 13.49 -5.40 -5.82
N GLN A 49 14.38 -6.20 -6.43
CA GLN A 49 15.80 -6.15 -6.12
C GLN A 49 16.43 -4.81 -6.51
N LYS A 50 16.08 -4.28 -7.69
CA LYS A 50 16.54 -2.96 -8.16
C LYS A 50 16.14 -1.84 -7.19
N ASN A 51 14.97 -1.95 -6.58
CA ASN A 51 14.40 -0.90 -5.75
C ASN A 51 14.39 -1.22 -4.26
N LYS A 52 15.09 -2.27 -3.85
CA LYS A 52 15.17 -2.74 -2.46
C LYS A 52 15.43 -1.61 -1.45
N PRO A 53 16.35 -0.65 -1.67
CA PRO A 53 16.54 0.46 -0.73
C PRO A 53 15.30 1.34 -0.53
N ALA A 54 14.54 1.58 -1.60
CA ALA A 54 13.28 2.34 -1.52
C ALA A 54 12.20 1.54 -0.78
N LEU A 55 12.10 0.24 -1.04
CA LEU A 55 11.20 -0.66 -0.32
C LEU A 55 11.50 -0.75 1.18
N GLU A 56 12.77 -0.78 1.55
CA GLU A 56 13.19 -0.76 2.95
C GLU A 56 12.87 0.57 3.63
N ARG A 57 13.06 1.71 2.94
CA ARG A 57 12.62 3.01 3.45
C ARG A 57 11.11 3.06 3.62
N LEU A 58 10.37 2.53 2.66
CA LEU A 58 8.91 2.48 2.68
C LEU A 58 8.40 1.61 3.85
N GLY A 59 8.98 0.43 4.07
CA GLY A 59 8.66 -0.42 5.21
C GLY A 59 8.96 0.25 6.57
N ARG A 60 10.08 0.98 6.68
CA ARG A 60 10.35 1.79 7.89
C ARG A 60 9.34 2.93 8.03
N ARG A 61 8.92 3.54 6.93
CA ARG A 61 7.98 4.67 6.96
C ARG A 61 6.59 4.23 7.40
N SER A 62 6.08 3.11 6.90
CA SER A 62 4.77 2.60 7.33
C SER A 62 4.76 2.22 8.81
N GLU A 63 5.85 1.64 9.31
CA GLU A 63 5.98 1.35 10.74
C GLU A 63 6.07 2.63 11.57
N ALA A 64 6.80 3.65 11.10
CA ALA A 64 6.84 4.95 11.76
C ALA A 64 5.46 5.62 11.78
N PHE A 65 4.66 5.49 10.71
CA PHE A 65 3.30 6.02 10.65
C PHE A 65 2.40 5.43 11.72
N ARG A 66 2.54 4.13 12.04
CA ARG A 66 1.79 3.44 13.11
C ARG A 66 1.87 4.18 14.44
N THR A 67 3.03 4.76 14.77
CA THR A 67 3.23 5.50 16.03
C THR A 67 2.44 6.81 16.11
N GLN A 68 1.92 7.32 14.98
CA GLN A 68 1.20 8.59 14.90
C GLN A 68 -0.32 8.42 14.87
N VAL A 69 -0.81 7.20 14.62
CA VAL A 69 -2.23 6.88 14.40
C VAL A 69 -3.13 7.41 15.52
N GLN A 70 -2.75 7.19 16.78
CA GLN A 70 -3.56 7.58 17.92
C GLN A 70 -3.68 9.11 18.01
N ARG A 71 -2.56 9.82 17.85
CA ARG A 71 -2.52 11.29 17.81
C ARG A 71 -3.37 11.84 16.65
N LEU A 72 -3.33 11.17 15.50
CA LEU A 72 -4.08 11.56 14.32
C LEU A 72 -5.58 11.21 14.41
N GLY A 73 -6.00 10.48 15.46
CA GLY A 73 -7.37 10.05 15.65
C GLY A 73 -7.88 9.24 14.46
N LEU A 74 -7.09 8.25 14.03
CA LEU A 74 -7.42 7.36 12.90
C LEU A 74 -8.06 6.05 13.35
N GLN A 75 -8.39 5.94 14.62
CA GLN A 75 -8.97 4.75 15.20
C GLN A 75 -10.00 5.14 16.25
N SER A 76 -11.16 4.48 16.21
CA SER A 76 -12.22 4.62 17.21
C SER A 76 -12.82 3.26 17.49
N GLY A 77 -12.93 2.88 18.77
CA GLY A 77 -13.52 1.59 19.17
C GLY A 77 -12.85 0.36 18.54
N GLY A 78 -11.55 0.40 18.25
CA GLY A 78 -10.81 -0.68 17.59
C GLY A 78 -10.95 -0.76 16.07
N ALA A 79 -11.78 0.09 15.46
CA ALA A 79 -11.95 0.18 14.01
C ALA A 79 -11.11 1.33 13.41
N PRO A 80 -10.49 1.13 12.23
CA PRO A 80 -9.73 2.18 11.57
C PRO A 80 -10.65 3.13 10.79
N ASP A 81 -10.36 4.44 10.83
CA ASP A 81 -10.93 5.42 9.91
C ASP A 81 -10.12 5.46 8.61
N LEU A 82 -10.42 4.51 7.72
CA LEU A 82 -9.69 4.36 6.45
C LEU A 82 -9.88 5.56 5.52
N ARG A 83 -11.00 6.26 5.61
CA ARG A 83 -11.29 7.43 4.75
C ARG A 83 -10.36 8.59 5.14
N LYS A 84 -10.23 8.87 6.44
CA LYS A 84 -9.31 9.88 6.95
C LYS A 84 -7.85 9.48 6.78
N ALA A 85 -7.52 8.20 6.99
CA ALA A 85 -6.17 7.68 6.84
C ALA A 85 -5.63 7.86 5.41
N TYR A 86 -6.48 7.70 4.40
CA TYR A 86 -6.09 7.72 2.99
C TYR A 86 -5.26 8.95 2.60
N GLY A 87 -5.81 10.15 2.84
CA GLY A 87 -5.12 11.39 2.51
C GLY A 87 -3.88 11.66 3.36
N LEU A 88 -3.87 11.20 4.62
CA LEU A 88 -2.73 11.36 5.51
C LEU A 88 -1.57 10.46 5.09
N VAL A 89 -1.84 9.21 4.74
CA VAL A 89 -0.83 8.26 4.22
C VAL A 89 -0.21 8.77 2.93
N LEU A 90 -1.02 9.28 2.00
CA LEU A 90 -0.49 9.85 0.75
C LEU A 90 0.42 11.05 1.00
N ARG A 91 -0.02 11.97 1.86
CA ARG A 91 0.77 13.14 2.23
C ARG A 91 2.08 12.73 2.92
N ASP A 92 2.00 11.76 3.82
CA ASP A 92 3.13 11.22 4.55
C ASP A 92 4.16 10.58 3.61
N TYR A 93 3.71 9.76 2.66
CA TYR A 93 4.55 9.12 1.65
C TYR A 93 5.21 10.13 0.71
N LEU A 94 4.43 11.04 0.13
CA LEU A 94 4.93 12.02 -0.85
C LEU A 94 5.90 13.03 -0.23
N ALA A 95 5.82 13.25 1.09
CA ALA A 95 6.76 14.09 1.83
C ALA A 95 7.98 13.31 2.38
N SER A 96 8.03 11.99 2.21
CA SER A 96 9.09 11.14 2.76
C SER A 96 10.25 10.90 1.79
N ASP A 97 11.39 10.48 2.32
CA ASP A 97 12.53 9.97 1.56
C ASP A 97 12.28 8.56 0.97
N ALA A 98 11.16 7.93 1.34
CA ALA A 98 10.69 6.67 0.81
C ALA A 98 9.91 6.83 -0.51
N VAL A 99 9.63 8.08 -0.94
CA VAL A 99 8.99 8.33 -2.23
C VAL A 99 9.82 7.73 -3.34
N MET A 100 9.13 6.99 -4.21
CA MET A 100 9.77 6.35 -5.35
C MET A 100 9.94 7.39 -6.46
N PRO A 101 11.07 7.40 -7.21
CA PRO A 101 11.33 8.42 -8.23
C PRO A 101 10.18 8.59 -9.23
N SER A 102 9.54 7.49 -9.60
CA SER A 102 8.39 7.44 -10.51
C SER A 102 7.09 8.02 -9.93
N HIS A 103 7.07 8.25 -8.62
CA HIS A 103 5.96 8.77 -7.83
C HIS A 103 6.21 10.17 -7.29
N VAL A 104 7.36 10.79 -7.64
CA VAL A 104 7.66 12.18 -7.29
C VAL A 104 6.67 13.08 -8.01
N GLN A 105 5.57 13.39 -7.33
CA GLN A 105 4.46 14.21 -7.79
C GLN A 105 4.01 15.10 -6.63
N THR A 106 3.45 16.25 -6.96
CA THR A 106 2.69 17.07 -6.01
C THR A 106 1.47 16.32 -5.51
N MET A 107 0.97 16.68 -4.32
CA MET A 107 -0.26 16.10 -3.80
C MET A 107 -1.37 16.20 -4.86
N PRO A 108 -2.15 15.14 -5.09
CA PRO A 108 -3.26 15.18 -6.05
C PRO A 108 -4.36 16.12 -5.58
N GLU A 109 -5.22 16.53 -6.51
CA GLU A 109 -6.40 17.36 -6.18
C GLU A 109 -7.23 16.71 -5.08
N GLU A 110 -7.70 17.53 -4.13
CA GLU A 110 -8.46 17.07 -2.96
C GLU A 110 -9.70 16.26 -3.36
N LYS A 111 -10.36 16.65 -4.45
CA LYS A 111 -11.53 15.94 -4.98
C LYS A 111 -11.20 14.50 -5.39
N LEU A 112 -10.05 14.28 -6.06
CA LEU A 112 -9.59 12.95 -6.42
C LEU A 112 -9.26 12.13 -5.18
N VAL A 113 -8.51 12.72 -4.24
CA VAL A 113 -8.14 12.05 -2.98
C VAL A 113 -9.38 11.64 -2.20
N SER A 114 -10.38 12.51 -2.10
CA SER A 114 -11.64 12.23 -1.42
C SER A 114 -12.45 11.13 -2.10
N ALA A 115 -12.54 11.13 -3.43
CA ALA A 115 -13.23 10.08 -4.18
C ALA A 115 -12.56 8.71 -3.96
N CYS A 116 -11.23 8.68 -4.04
CA CYS A 116 -10.43 7.48 -3.81
C CYS A 116 -10.52 6.95 -2.37
N ALA A 117 -10.50 7.86 -1.38
CA ALA A 117 -10.69 7.52 0.01
C ALA A 117 -12.07 6.90 0.26
N GLY A 118 -13.11 7.40 -0.44
CA GLY A 118 -14.45 6.83 -0.44
C GLY A 118 -14.47 5.40 -0.96
N GLN A 119 -13.96 5.18 -2.18
CA GLN A 119 -13.88 3.86 -2.82
C GLN A 119 -13.11 2.85 -1.97
N PHE A 120 -11.95 3.24 -1.44
CA PHE A 120 -11.12 2.37 -0.59
C PHE A 120 -11.84 2.01 0.71
N HIS A 121 -12.48 2.99 1.36
CA HIS A 121 -13.23 2.75 2.58
C HIS A 121 -14.43 1.81 2.33
N GLU A 122 -15.16 2.00 1.23
CA GLU A 122 -16.30 1.15 0.85
C GLU A 122 -15.87 -0.28 0.53
N PHE A 123 -14.70 -0.48 -0.11
CA PHE A 123 -14.16 -1.81 -0.37
C PHE A 123 -13.98 -2.63 0.91
N TRP A 124 -13.51 -2.01 1.99
CA TRP A 124 -13.32 -2.69 3.28
C TRP A 124 -14.59 -2.69 4.12
N ILE A 125 -15.09 -1.52 4.49
CA ILE A 125 -16.19 -1.37 5.44
C ILE A 125 -17.54 -1.64 4.77
N GLY A 126 -17.76 -1.08 3.59
CA GLY A 126 -19.03 -1.20 2.85
C GLY A 126 -19.32 -2.62 2.36
N GLN A 127 -18.30 -3.33 1.89
CA GLN A 127 -18.43 -4.73 1.42
C GLN A 127 -18.25 -5.79 2.51
N ARG A 128 -18.18 -5.38 3.80
CA ARG A 128 -17.90 -6.27 4.95
C ARG A 128 -16.63 -7.12 4.78
N LYS A 129 -15.62 -6.60 4.07
CA LYS A 129 -14.30 -7.23 4.03
C LYS A 129 -13.54 -6.85 5.30
N GLU A 130 -12.83 -7.79 5.88
CA GLU A 130 -12.03 -7.48 7.06
C GLU A 130 -10.81 -6.65 6.67
N TRP A 131 -10.69 -5.44 7.22
CA TRP A 131 -9.44 -4.68 7.13
C TRP A 131 -8.29 -5.47 7.76
N PRO A 132 -7.03 -5.21 7.36
CA PRO A 132 -5.87 -5.86 7.96
C PRO A 132 -5.83 -5.64 9.48
N LYS A 133 -5.71 -6.74 10.23
CA LYS A 133 -5.58 -6.75 11.68
C LYS A 133 -4.22 -7.32 12.07
N ALA A 134 -3.60 -6.73 13.07
CA ALA A 134 -2.46 -7.31 13.76
C ALA A 134 -2.90 -8.52 14.59
N GLN A 135 -1.94 -9.29 15.10
CA GLN A 135 -2.23 -10.44 15.98
C GLN A 135 -2.99 -10.05 17.25
N THR A 136 -2.89 -8.78 17.65
CA THR A 136 -3.62 -8.22 18.80
C THR A 136 -5.09 -7.89 18.49
N GLY A 137 -5.55 -8.03 17.25
CA GLY A 137 -6.89 -7.65 16.79
C GLY A 137 -7.03 -6.17 16.40
N GLU A 138 -6.03 -5.35 16.72
CA GLU A 138 -5.93 -3.93 16.33
C GLU A 138 -5.66 -3.78 14.83
N PRO A 139 -5.99 -2.63 14.21
CA PRO A 139 -5.68 -2.40 12.80
C PRO A 139 -4.16 -2.52 12.54
N ASP A 140 -3.79 -3.30 11.53
CA ASP A 140 -2.41 -3.38 11.06
C ASP A 140 -2.10 -2.15 10.19
N TRP A 141 -1.70 -1.08 10.85
CA TRP A 141 -1.43 0.20 10.20
C TRP A 141 -0.28 0.17 9.21
N ALA A 142 0.70 -0.72 9.39
CA ALA A 142 1.78 -0.85 8.43
C ALA A 142 1.25 -1.45 7.12
N THR A 143 0.40 -2.47 7.20
CA THR A 143 -0.26 -3.06 6.02
C THR A 143 -1.28 -2.12 5.40
N ILE A 144 -2.12 -1.46 6.21
CA ILE A 144 -3.11 -0.47 5.74
C ILE A 144 -2.42 0.67 4.99
N TYR A 145 -1.28 1.16 5.48
CA TYR A 145 -0.46 2.17 4.81
C TYR A 145 -0.08 1.73 3.40
N MET A 146 0.45 0.51 3.24
CA MET A 146 0.84 -0.02 1.93
C MET A 146 -0.36 -0.21 1.00
N GLN A 147 -1.49 -0.69 1.52
CA GLN A 147 -2.71 -0.89 0.73
C GLN A 147 -3.31 0.42 0.22
N ILE A 148 -3.22 1.51 1.00
CA ILE A 148 -3.63 2.84 0.53
C ILE A 148 -2.75 3.29 -0.64
N LEU A 149 -1.43 3.10 -0.54
CA LEU A 149 -0.51 3.48 -1.61
C LEU A 149 -0.74 2.65 -2.86
N ASP A 150 -0.88 1.33 -2.72
CA ASP A 150 -1.22 0.43 -3.82
C ASP A 150 -2.53 0.86 -4.49
N HIS A 151 -3.60 1.04 -3.71
CA HIS A 151 -4.88 1.49 -4.25
C HIS A 151 -4.76 2.80 -5.02
N TYR A 152 -4.06 3.79 -4.44
CA TYR A 152 -3.85 5.07 -5.09
C TYR A 152 -3.09 4.94 -6.40
N PHE A 153 -1.91 4.33 -6.39
CA PHE A 153 -1.04 4.29 -7.56
C PHE A 153 -1.52 3.33 -8.64
N ARG A 154 -2.22 2.25 -8.27
CA ARG A 154 -2.72 1.26 -9.24
C ARG A 154 -4.05 1.68 -9.85
N PHE A 155 -5.00 2.16 -9.05
CA PHE A 155 -6.38 2.33 -9.52
C PHE A 155 -6.82 3.77 -9.60
N CYS A 156 -6.21 4.67 -8.83
CA CYS A 156 -6.83 5.95 -8.51
C CYS A 156 -6.16 7.14 -9.22
N ARG A 157 -4.83 7.13 -9.33
CA ARG A 157 -4.04 8.19 -10.00
C ARG A 157 -4.42 8.41 -11.47
N HIS A 158 -5.14 7.47 -12.08
CA HIS A 158 -5.54 7.49 -13.50
C HIS A 158 -7.02 7.78 -13.72
N GLN A 159 -7.84 7.94 -12.66
CA GLN A 159 -9.29 8.11 -12.76
C GLN A 159 -9.75 9.53 -13.15
N VAL A 160 -8.84 10.47 -13.33
CA VAL A 160 -9.13 11.81 -13.85
C VAL A 160 -8.24 12.07 -15.05
N ARG A 161 -8.77 11.76 -16.23
CA ARG A 161 -8.33 12.31 -17.51
C ARG A 161 -9.49 13.05 -18.14
#